data_AF-A0A820J1V4-F1
#
_entry.id   AF-A0A820J1V4-F1
#
_cell.length_a   1.000
_cell.length_b   1.000
_cell.length_c   1.000
_cell.angle_alpha   90.00
_cell.angle_beta   90.00
_cell.angle_gamma   90.00
#
_symmetry.space_group_name_H-M   'P 1'
#
loop_
_entity.id
_entity.type
_entity.pdbx_description
1 polymer ?
#
loop_
_entity_poly.entity_id
_entity_poly.type
_entity_poly.pdbx_seq_one_letter_code
_entity_poly.pdbx_strand_id
1 'polypeptide(L)'
;TCTNLESIKWNIYQGSDNSTSSNSTQWTLFNQTSLYENIWFFGTNTSNFTATDLLFLSNLRISLWRFEVVYTFLSAISTSALNFIINQPPANGSCSINPLDGTITTLFTIECPNWYDVDGIQDYSLYAWTTDISQRTIIAFSPEDNFQVRLPADDNETSLLNLVVYVRDLAGSVTQVNISSVNIIADLAIMNDLIDKITNLSSTITDNPIVRLLSSGNQNVVGQMFISLSQEFNQMNNDNLDKAIS
;
A
#
# COMPACT_ATOMS: atom_id res chain seq x y z
N THR A 1 1.16 -53.73 14.06
CA THR A 1 1.42 -53.78 12.61
C THR A 1 1.15 -52.40 12.05
N CYS A 2 2.15 -51.73 11.48
CA CYS A 2 1.90 -50.48 10.74
C CYS A 2 1.22 -50.84 9.43
N THR A 3 0.09 -50.22 9.13
CA THR A 3 -0.59 -50.34 7.84
C THR A 3 0.25 -49.65 6.77
N ASN A 4 0.52 -50.34 5.65
CA ASN A 4 1.23 -49.75 4.52
C ASN A 4 0.36 -48.69 3.85
N LEU A 5 0.93 -47.51 3.65
CA LEU A 5 0.33 -46.42 2.89
C LEU A 5 0.38 -46.75 1.39
N GLU A 6 -0.77 -46.71 0.73
CA GLU A 6 -0.90 -46.99 -0.71
C GLU A 6 -0.79 -45.74 -1.55
N SER A 7 -1.47 -44.67 -1.14
CA SER A 7 -1.45 -43.40 -1.87
C SER A 7 -1.76 -42.21 -0.97
N ILE A 8 -1.27 -41.04 -1.40
CA ILE A 8 -1.63 -39.74 -0.86
C ILE A 8 -2.26 -38.96 -2.00
N LYS A 9 -3.33 -38.20 -1.71
CA LYS A 9 -3.92 -37.26 -2.66
C LYS A 9 -4.34 -35.99 -1.94
N TRP A 10 -4.03 -34.85 -2.55
CA TRP A 10 -4.52 -33.54 -2.13
C TRP A 10 -5.72 -33.12 -2.98
N ASN A 11 -6.80 -32.73 -2.32
CA ASN A 11 -7.99 -32.13 -2.92
C ASN A 11 -8.12 -30.69 -2.43
N ILE A 12 -8.31 -29.76 -3.36
CA ILE A 12 -8.42 -28.33 -3.07
C ILE A 12 -9.88 -27.95 -3.29
N TYR A 13 -10.46 -27.22 -2.34
CA TYR A 13 -11.84 -26.78 -2.41
C TYR A 13 -11.92 -25.27 -2.22
N GLN A 14 -12.86 -24.67 -2.92
CA GLN A 14 -13.33 -23.31 -2.67
C GLN A 14 -14.59 -23.37 -1.81
N GLY A 15 -14.69 -22.49 -0.83
CA GLY A 15 -15.86 -22.34 0.02
C GLY A 15 -16.77 -21.23 -0.49
N SER A 16 -18.08 -21.43 -0.32
CA SER A 16 -19.07 -20.36 -0.45
C SER A 16 -19.92 -20.30 0.80
N ASP A 17 -20.11 -19.11 1.36
CA ASP A 17 -21.06 -18.88 2.44
C ASP A 17 -22.47 -18.89 1.87
N ASN A 18 -23.23 -19.94 2.21
CA ASN A 18 -24.64 -19.98 1.89
C ASN A 18 -25.37 -19.15 2.95
N SER A 19 -25.76 -17.92 2.60
CA SER A 19 -26.41 -16.93 3.48
C SER A 19 -27.83 -17.34 3.96
N THR A 20 -28.18 -18.62 3.91
CA THR A 20 -29.47 -19.15 4.31
C THR A 20 -29.32 -20.23 5.38
N SER A 21 -29.32 -19.78 6.63
CA SER A 21 -29.77 -20.53 7.83
C SER A 21 -28.91 -21.66 8.42
N SER A 22 -27.78 -22.04 7.84
CA SER A 22 -26.81 -22.92 8.52
C SER A 22 -25.40 -22.33 8.44
N ASN A 23 -24.70 -22.22 9.58
CA ASN A 23 -23.29 -21.79 9.71
C ASN A 23 -22.30 -22.82 9.09
N SER A 24 -22.65 -23.42 7.95
CA SER A 24 -21.88 -24.47 7.29
C SER A 24 -21.39 -23.96 5.94
N THR A 25 -20.08 -23.73 5.83
CA THR A 25 -19.43 -23.45 4.55
C THR A 25 -19.66 -24.61 3.58
N GLN A 26 -20.18 -24.31 2.39
CA GLN A 26 -20.29 -25.30 1.32
C GLN A 26 -18.96 -25.37 0.57
N TRP A 27 -18.31 -26.53 0.60
CA TRP A 27 -17.05 -26.79 -0.08
C TRP A 27 -17.30 -27.38 -1.47
N THR A 28 -16.84 -26.68 -2.50
CA THR A 28 -16.88 -27.16 -3.89
C THR A 28 -15.47 -27.47 -4.36
N LEU A 29 -15.27 -28.65 -4.95
CA LEU A 29 -13.96 -29.05 -5.45
C LEU A 29 -13.46 -28.04 -6.49
N PHE A 30 -12.25 -27.53 -6.31
CA PHE A 30 -11.61 -26.61 -7.24
C PHE A 30 -11.15 -27.38 -8.47
N ASN A 31 -12.05 -27.49 -9.45
CA ASN A 31 -12.00 -28.48 -10.54
C ASN A 31 -10.92 -28.21 -11.62
N GLN A 32 -9.92 -27.40 -11.29
CA GLN A 32 -8.82 -27.02 -12.18
C GLN A 32 -7.45 -27.48 -11.64
N THR A 33 -7.42 -28.24 -10.55
CA THR A 33 -6.17 -28.63 -9.88
C THR A 33 -5.21 -29.39 -10.80
N SER A 34 -5.73 -30.25 -11.68
CA SER A 34 -4.93 -30.99 -12.66
C SER A 34 -4.45 -30.15 -13.84
N LEU A 35 -5.16 -29.07 -14.18
CA LEU A 35 -4.76 -28.15 -15.25
C LEU A 35 -3.62 -27.22 -14.81
N TYR A 36 -3.54 -26.92 -13.52
CA TYR A 36 -2.55 -26.02 -12.92
C TYR A 36 -1.49 -26.74 -12.08
N GLU A 37 -1.35 -28.06 -12.27
CA GLU A 37 -0.25 -28.81 -11.69
C GLU A 37 1.08 -28.29 -12.24
N ASN A 38 2.03 -28.06 -11.34
CA ASN A 38 3.30 -27.36 -11.58
C ASN A 38 3.18 -25.86 -11.94
N ILE A 39 2.01 -25.25 -11.76
CA ILE A 39 1.80 -23.80 -11.87
C ILE A 39 1.40 -23.23 -10.51
N TRP A 40 0.29 -23.72 -9.96
CA TRP A 40 -0.21 -23.33 -8.64
C TRP A 40 0.04 -24.39 -7.57
N PHE A 41 0.16 -25.66 -7.98
CA PHE A 41 0.21 -26.79 -7.06
C PHE A 41 1.39 -27.71 -7.38
N PHE A 42 2.11 -28.15 -6.35
CA PHE A 42 3.22 -29.08 -6.46
C PHE A 42 3.08 -30.18 -5.40
N GLY A 43 3.34 -31.42 -5.80
CA GLY A 43 3.31 -32.56 -4.88
C GLY A 43 1.89 -33.01 -4.48
N THR A 44 0.91 -32.84 -5.36
CA THR A 44 -0.52 -33.20 -5.16
C THR A 44 -0.74 -34.65 -4.74
N ASN A 45 0.17 -35.56 -5.08
CA ASN A 45 0.11 -36.98 -4.71
C ASN A 45 1.21 -37.39 -3.71
N THR A 46 1.74 -36.43 -2.95
CA THR A 46 2.86 -36.64 -2.03
C THR A 46 2.57 -36.07 -0.65
N SER A 47 3.42 -36.41 0.33
CA SER A 47 3.31 -35.84 1.68
C SER A 47 3.65 -34.35 1.74
N ASN A 48 4.43 -33.85 0.77
CA ASN A 48 4.87 -32.46 0.72
C ASN A 48 4.08 -31.74 -0.37
N PHE A 49 3.09 -30.98 0.05
CA PHE A 49 2.28 -30.19 -0.86
C PHE A 49 2.62 -28.70 -0.74
N THR A 50 2.80 -28.07 -1.89
CA THR A 50 3.06 -26.63 -1.99
C THR A 50 1.99 -26.00 -2.88
N ALA A 51 1.38 -24.92 -2.40
CA ALA A 51 0.56 -24.03 -3.19
C ALA A 51 1.25 -22.67 -3.29
N THR A 52 1.22 -22.04 -4.48
CA THR A 52 1.77 -20.70 -4.68
C THR A 52 0.73 -19.63 -4.37
N ASP A 53 1.20 -18.45 -3.99
CA ASP A 53 0.38 -17.26 -3.75
C ASP A 53 -0.43 -16.83 -4.99
N LEU A 54 0.09 -17.12 -6.19
CA LEU A 54 -0.59 -16.92 -7.48
C LEU A 54 -1.98 -17.55 -7.54
N LEU A 55 -2.23 -18.64 -6.80
CA LEU A 55 -3.57 -19.23 -6.67
C LEU A 55 -4.59 -18.21 -6.18
N PHE A 56 -4.26 -17.49 -5.10
CA PHE A 56 -5.16 -16.55 -4.45
C PHE A 56 -5.28 -15.27 -5.28
N LEU A 57 -4.17 -14.79 -5.83
CA LEU A 57 -4.15 -13.61 -6.71
C LEU A 57 -4.95 -13.81 -7.99
N SER A 58 -5.03 -15.04 -8.51
CA SER A 58 -5.83 -15.38 -9.69
C SER A 58 -7.31 -15.59 -9.38
N ASN A 59 -7.68 -15.71 -8.10
CA ASN A 59 -9.01 -16.08 -7.65
C ASN A 59 -9.51 -15.16 -6.53
N LEU A 60 -9.40 -13.84 -6.73
CA LEU A 60 -9.67 -12.81 -5.73
C LEU A 60 -11.08 -12.87 -5.11
N ARG A 61 -12.06 -13.47 -5.80
CA ARG A 61 -13.44 -13.59 -5.32
C ARG A 61 -13.65 -14.73 -4.32
N ILE A 62 -12.65 -15.58 -4.10
CA ILE A 62 -12.72 -16.75 -3.24
C ILE A 62 -11.96 -16.44 -1.95
N SER A 63 -12.70 -16.18 -0.88
CA SER A 63 -12.14 -15.97 0.45
C SER A 63 -11.89 -17.28 1.20
N LEU A 64 -12.70 -18.31 0.98
CA LEU A 64 -12.62 -19.56 1.74
C LEU A 64 -11.93 -20.65 0.93
N TRP A 65 -10.86 -21.22 1.48
CA TRP A 65 -10.12 -22.31 0.86
C TRP A 65 -9.97 -23.48 1.81
N ARG A 66 -10.03 -24.70 1.28
CA ARG A 66 -9.76 -25.93 2.01
C ARG A 66 -8.79 -26.80 1.24
N PHE A 67 -7.73 -27.20 1.92
CA PHE A 67 -6.71 -28.10 1.42
C PHE A 67 -6.83 -29.40 2.19
N GLU A 68 -7.42 -30.40 1.56
CA GLU A 68 -7.65 -31.70 2.15
C GLU A 68 -6.62 -32.70 1.65
N VAL A 69 -6.00 -33.43 2.57
CA VAL A 69 -5.16 -34.58 2.27
C VAL A 69 -5.91 -35.87 2.58
N VAL A 70 -5.86 -36.80 1.64
CA VAL A 70 -6.45 -38.13 1.72
C VAL A 70 -5.33 -39.15 1.68
N TYR A 71 -5.19 -39.92 2.76
CA TYR A 71 -4.29 -41.06 2.86
C TYR A 71 -5.10 -42.34 2.65
N THR A 72 -4.69 -43.12 1.65
CA THR A 72 -5.28 -44.43 1.37
C THR A 72 -4.37 -45.51 1.89
N PHE A 73 -4.90 -46.40 2.72
CA PHE A 73 -4.24 -47.62 3.20
C PHE A 73 -5.05 -48.83 2.71
N LEU A 74 -4.42 -50.01 2.71
CA LEU A 74 -5.02 -51.26 2.24
C LEU A 74 -6.42 -51.57 2.84
N SER A 75 -6.69 -51.13 4.06
CA SER A 75 -7.94 -51.40 4.77
C SER A 75 -8.67 -50.16 5.31
N ALA A 76 -8.15 -48.95 5.05
CA ALA A 76 -8.70 -47.74 5.64
C ALA A 76 -8.35 -46.50 4.81
N ILE A 77 -9.20 -45.47 4.92
CA ILE A 77 -8.94 -44.14 4.39
C ILE A 77 -8.88 -43.19 5.59
N SER A 78 -7.87 -42.33 5.62
CA SER A 78 -7.75 -41.27 6.61
C SER A 78 -7.70 -39.92 5.90
N THR A 79 -8.43 -38.93 6.41
CA THR A 79 -8.47 -37.58 5.84
C THR A 79 -8.13 -36.54 6.88
N SER A 80 -7.46 -35.49 6.44
CA SER A 80 -7.20 -34.29 7.23
C SER A 80 -7.31 -33.07 6.33
N ALA A 81 -7.62 -31.91 6.88
CA ALA A 81 -7.78 -30.69 6.10
C ALA A 81 -7.27 -29.46 6.85
N LEU A 82 -6.75 -28.51 6.07
CA LEU A 82 -6.42 -27.16 6.51
C LEU A 82 -7.33 -26.18 5.78
N ASN A 83 -7.98 -25.30 6.53
CA ASN A 83 -8.86 -24.29 5.99
C ASN A 83 -8.21 -22.91 6.13
N PHE A 84 -8.33 -22.09 5.09
CA PHE A 84 -7.86 -20.72 5.07
C PHE A 84 -9.02 -19.77 4.79
N ILE A 85 -8.97 -18.61 5.42
CA ILE A 85 -9.80 -17.46 5.08
C ILE A 85 -8.83 -16.39 4.57
N ILE A 86 -8.96 -16.04 3.29
CA ILE A 86 -8.20 -14.98 2.65
C ILE A 86 -8.96 -13.70 2.87
N ASN A 87 -8.33 -12.78 3.60
CA ASN A 87 -8.89 -11.47 3.84
C ASN A 87 -9.18 -10.75 2.51
N GLN A 88 -10.32 -10.08 2.44
CA GLN A 88 -10.75 -9.35 1.25
C GLN A 88 -10.39 -7.88 1.45
N PRO A 89 -10.06 -7.14 0.37
CA PRO A 89 -9.75 -5.74 0.52
C PRO A 89 -11.03 -4.90 0.72
N PRO A 90 -10.91 -3.70 1.34
CA PRO A 90 -12.03 -2.77 1.49
C PRO A 90 -12.79 -2.53 0.19
N ALA A 91 -14.11 -2.38 0.26
CA ALA A 91 -14.96 -2.24 -0.94
C ALA A 91 -16.05 -1.17 -0.79
N ASN A 92 -16.75 -0.92 -1.91
CA ASN A 92 -17.95 -0.07 -2.05
C ASN A 92 -17.80 1.44 -1.81
N GLY A 93 -16.62 1.91 -1.41
CA GLY A 93 -16.36 3.33 -1.25
C GLY A 93 -15.90 4.01 -2.54
N SER A 94 -15.77 5.33 -2.45
CA SER A 94 -15.10 6.17 -3.45
C SER A 94 -14.15 7.12 -2.74
N CYS A 95 -13.31 7.82 -3.50
CA CYS A 95 -12.48 8.91 -3.00
C CYS A 95 -12.50 10.09 -3.97
N SER A 96 -12.41 11.30 -3.44
CA SER A 96 -12.38 12.53 -4.22
C SER A 96 -11.49 13.59 -3.56
N ILE A 97 -11.11 14.60 -4.33
CA ILE A 97 -10.28 15.73 -3.88
C ILE A 97 -10.92 17.05 -4.34
N ASN A 98 -10.85 18.06 -3.48
CA ASN A 98 -11.26 19.42 -3.80
C ASN A 98 -10.42 20.47 -3.03
N PRO A 99 -10.00 21.59 -3.63
CA PRO A 99 -10.17 21.98 -5.04
C PRO A 99 -9.26 21.20 -6.01
N LEU A 100 -9.44 21.39 -7.32
CA LEU A 100 -8.58 20.78 -8.35
C LEU A 100 -7.42 21.66 -8.80
N ASP A 101 -7.38 22.90 -8.30
CA ASP A 101 -6.33 23.88 -8.58
C ASP A 101 -5.92 24.57 -7.27
N GLY A 102 -4.64 24.82 -7.08
CA GLY A 102 -4.14 25.54 -5.92
C GLY A 102 -2.64 25.78 -5.94
N THR A 103 -2.09 26.24 -4.82
CA THR A 103 -0.65 26.39 -4.60
C THR A 103 -0.18 25.46 -3.49
N ILE A 104 1.12 25.47 -3.19
CA ILE A 104 1.71 24.73 -2.06
C ILE A 104 1.12 25.12 -0.68
N THR A 105 0.39 26.22 -0.59
CA THR A 105 -0.28 26.68 0.64
C THR A 105 -1.78 26.35 0.68
N THR A 106 -2.37 25.97 -0.46
CA THR A 106 -3.78 25.58 -0.55
C THR A 106 -4.03 24.30 0.25
N LEU A 107 -5.10 24.30 1.05
CA LEU A 107 -5.58 23.10 1.72
C LEU A 107 -6.54 22.36 0.78
N PHE A 108 -6.16 21.15 0.43
CA PHE A 108 -6.96 20.22 -0.36
C PHE A 108 -7.66 19.26 0.59
N THR A 109 -8.97 19.09 0.40
CA THR A 109 -9.77 18.15 1.18
C THR A 109 -9.89 16.86 0.39
N ILE A 110 -9.50 15.75 1.00
CA ILE A 110 -9.74 14.39 0.53
C ILE A 110 -10.96 13.85 1.26
N GLU A 111 -11.91 13.32 0.51
CA GLU A 111 -13.10 12.66 1.07
C GLU A 111 -13.24 11.27 0.46
N CYS A 112 -13.30 10.26 1.32
CA CYS A 112 -13.40 8.85 0.96
C CYS A 112 -14.63 8.17 1.58
N PRO A 113 -15.86 8.52 1.20
CA PRO A 113 -17.04 8.02 1.86
C PRO A 113 -17.36 6.56 1.52
N ASN A 114 -18.08 5.89 2.41
CA ASN A 114 -18.73 4.58 2.22
C ASN A 114 -17.80 3.38 2.01
N TRP A 115 -16.53 3.46 2.43
CA TRP A 115 -15.69 2.27 2.50
C TRP A 115 -16.19 1.33 3.58
N TYR A 116 -16.22 0.05 3.23
CA TYR A 116 -16.62 -1.01 4.13
C TYR A 116 -15.63 -2.16 4.05
N ASP A 117 -15.26 -2.64 5.23
CA ASP A 117 -14.57 -3.89 5.43
C ASP A 117 -15.13 -4.57 6.69
N VAL A 118 -15.16 -5.91 6.70
CA VAL A 118 -15.64 -6.67 7.88
C VAL A 118 -14.70 -6.52 9.07
N ASP A 119 -13.40 -6.35 8.80
CA ASP A 119 -12.37 -6.13 9.80
C ASP A 119 -12.24 -4.64 10.15
N GLY A 120 -12.90 -3.75 9.41
CA GLY A 120 -12.83 -2.30 9.58
C GLY A 120 -11.68 -1.66 8.81
N ILE A 121 -11.77 -0.34 8.61
CA ILE A 121 -10.76 0.44 7.90
C ILE A 121 -9.69 0.90 8.90
N GLN A 122 -8.42 0.67 8.54
CA GLN A 122 -7.25 1.13 9.30
C GLN A 122 -6.93 2.58 8.97
N ASP A 123 -6.71 2.87 7.69
CA ASP A 123 -6.23 4.16 7.23
C ASP A 123 -6.51 4.43 5.73
N TYR A 124 -6.37 5.72 5.41
CA TYR A 124 -6.38 6.29 4.08
C TYR A 124 -5.02 6.93 3.81
N SER A 125 -4.24 6.35 2.92
CA SER A 125 -2.91 6.83 2.55
C SER A 125 -2.93 7.47 1.16
N LEU A 126 -2.62 8.75 1.06
CA LEU A 126 -2.56 9.50 -0.20
C LEU A 126 -1.15 9.42 -0.80
N TYR A 127 -1.07 8.99 -2.05
CA TYR A 127 0.16 8.99 -2.84
C TYR A 127 0.03 9.91 -4.04
N ALA A 128 1.16 10.50 -4.44
CA ALA A 128 1.24 11.42 -5.55
C ALA A 128 2.43 11.14 -6.47
N TRP A 129 2.27 11.41 -7.77
CA TRP A 129 3.34 11.35 -8.77
C TRP A 129 3.10 12.34 -9.90
N THR A 130 4.15 12.73 -10.61
CA THR A 130 4.06 13.63 -11.77
C THR A 130 4.01 12.82 -13.07
N THR A 131 5.11 12.20 -13.46
CA THR A 131 5.26 11.51 -14.75
C THR A 131 5.24 9.99 -14.64
N ASP A 132 5.94 9.43 -13.66
CA ASP A 132 6.08 7.98 -13.45
C ASP A 132 5.41 7.51 -12.16
N ILE A 133 4.41 6.63 -12.30
CA ILE A 133 3.68 6.02 -11.18
C ILE A 133 4.58 5.16 -10.27
N SER A 134 5.72 4.70 -10.78
CA SER A 134 6.73 3.96 -10.00
C SER A 134 7.42 4.85 -8.96
N GLN A 135 7.46 6.17 -9.20
CA GLN A 135 8.07 7.19 -8.34
C GLN A 135 7.05 7.86 -7.41
N ARG A 136 5.90 7.22 -7.18
CA ARG A 136 4.88 7.78 -6.29
C ARG A 136 5.43 7.95 -4.87
N THR A 137 5.15 9.10 -4.29
CA THR A 137 5.54 9.43 -2.92
C THR A 137 4.29 9.54 -2.06
N ILE A 138 4.37 9.06 -0.83
CA ILE A 138 3.32 9.25 0.16
C ILE A 138 3.28 10.73 0.57
N ILE A 139 2.09 11.32 0.53
CA ILE A 139 1.85 12.72 0.89
C ILE A 139 1.29 12.81 2.30
N ALA A 140 0.31 11.96 2.61
CA ALA A 140 -0.39 11.99 3.87
C ALA A 140 -1.01 10.62 4.17
N PHE A 141 -1.32 10.42 5.44
CA PHE A 141 -2.11 9.31 5.94
C PHE A 141 -3.16 9.87 6.90
N SER A 142 -4.30 9.21 7.01
CA SER A 142 -5.38 9.58 7.94
C SER A 142 -6.16 8.35 8.37
N PRO A 143 -6.49 8.18 9.66
CA PRO A 143 -7.44 7.16 10.09
C PRO A 143 -8.91 7.55 9.79
N GLU A 144 -9.15 8.84 9.54
CA GLU A 144 -10.47 9.38 9.20
C GLU A 144 -10.64 9.46 7.68
N ASP A 145 -11.87 9.26 7.22
CA ASP A 145 -12.25 9.25 5.80
C ASP A 145 -12.32 10.65 5.16
N ASN A 146 -12.20 11.70 5.96
CA ASN A 146 -12.14 13.10 5.54
C ASN A 146 -10.93 13.78 6.17
N PHE A 147 -10.00 14.26 5.35
CA PHE A 147 -8.78 14.90 5.82
C PHE A 147 -8.26 15.97 4.86
N GLN A 148 -7.47 16.89 5.40
CA GLN A 148 -6.89 17.99 4.63
C GLN A 148 -5.38 17.79 4.44
N VAL A 149 -4.90 18.11 3.24
CA VAL A 149 -3.49 17.98 2.85
C VAL A 149 -3.00 19.23 2.13
N ARG A 150 -1.69 19.40 2.11
CA ARG A 150 -1.00 20.30 1.18
C ARG A 150 -0.22 19.46 0.18
N LEU A 151 -0.25 19.87 -1.08
CA LEU A 151 0.37 19.13 -2.16
C LEU A 151 1.67 19.82 -2.59
N PRO A 152 2.73 19.05 -2.89
CA PRO A 152 3.97 19.60 -3.42
C PRO A 152 3.78 20.13 -4.85
N ALA A 153 4.56 21.14 -5.21
CA ALA A 153 4.75 21.57 -6.59
C ALA A 153 6.09 21.03 -7.10
N ASP A 154 6.19 20.76 -8.40
CA ASP A 154 7.48 20.60 -9.08
C ASP A 154 8.07 21.98 -9.39
N ASP A 155 9.33 22.00 -9.84
CA ASP A 155 10.08 23.24 -10.16
C ASP A 155 9.49 24.01 -11.37
N ASN A 156 8.53 23.41 -12.08
CA ASN A 156 7.79 24.07 -13.15
C ASN A 156 6.65 24.93 -12.56
N GLU A 157 6.46 26.15 -13.10
CA GLU A 157 5.47 27.13 -12.64
C GLU A 157 4.07 26.53 -12.43
N THR A 158 3.71 25.51 -13.21
CA THR A 158 2.53 24.66 -13.03
C THR A 158 2.91 23.18 -13.10
N SER A 159 2.43 22.41 -12.12
CA SER A 159 2.68 20.98 -12.00
C SER A 159 1.37 20.22 -11.88
N LEU A 160 1.11 19.32 -12.84
CA LEU A 160 -0.02 18.39 -12.75
C LEU A 160 0.39 17.20 -11.88
N LEU A 161 -0.25 17.07 -10.73
CA LEU A 161 0.00 16.00 -9.77
C LEU A 161 -1.09 14.93 -9.90
N ASN A 162 -0.70 13.71 -10.26
CA ASN A 162 -1.58 12.56 -10.26
C ASN A 162 -1.64 11.96 -8.86
N LEU A 163 -2.83 11.50 -8.45
CA LEU A 163 -3.12 11.13 -7.08
C LEU A 163 -3.83 9.77 -7.00
N VAL A 164 -3.47 8.98 -6.00
CA VAL A 164 -4.12 7.72 -5.66
C VAL A 164 -4.25 7.60 -4.16
N VAL A 165 -5.42 7.17 -3.68
CA VAL A 165 -5.66 6.85 -2.27
C VAL A 165 -5.60 5.34 -2.08
N TYR A 166 -4.85 4.90 -1.09
CA TYR A 166 -4.81 3.52 -0.64
C TYR A 166 -5.69 3.42 0.59
N VAL A 167 -6.74 2.62 0.51
CA VAL A 167 -7.66 2.33 1.61
C VAL A 167 -7.28 0.97 2.17
N ARG A 168 -6.83 0.94 3.42
CA ARG A 168 -6.30 -0.26 4.07
C ARG A 168 -7.22 -0.74 5.18
N ASP A 169 -7.39 -2.04 5.31
CA ASP A 169 -8.08 -2.65 6.46
C ASP A 169 -7.11 -3.00 7.61
N LEU A 170 -7.66 -3.44 8.75
CA LEU A 170 -6.86 -3.83 9.94
C LEU A 170 -5.98 -5.07 9.73
N ALA A 171 -6.22 -5.87 8.69
CA ALA A 171 -5.45 -7.06 8.34
C ALA A 171 -4.43 -6.81 7.21
N GLY A 172 -4.31 -5.56 6.74
CA GLY A 172 -3.33 -5.09 5.77
C GLY A 172 -3.73 -5.24 4.29
N SER A 173 -4.96 -5.65 3.95
CA SER A 173 -5.39 -5.62 2.54
C SER A 173 -5.67 -4.19 2.10
N VAL A 174 -5.42 -3.90 0.82
CA VAL A 174 -5.48 -2.54 0.27
C VAL A 174 -6.32 -2.48 -0.99
N THR A 175 -7.22 -1.48 -1.05
CA THR A 175 -7.85 -1.03 -2.30
C THR A 175 -7.23 0.28 -2.74
N GLN A 176 -6.83 0.35 -4.02
CA GLN A 176 -6.25 1.56 -4.62
C GLN A 176 -7.31 2.29 -5.45
N VAL A 177 -7.48 3.58 -5.20
CA VAL A 177 -8.45 4.42 -5.91
C VAL A 177 -7.75 5.64 -6.49
N ASN A 178 -7.66 5.68 -7.82
CA ASN A 178 -7.21 6.87 -8.53
C ASN A 178 -8.25 7.97 -8.33
N ILE A 179 -7.79 9.14 -7.87
CA ILE A 179 -8.63 10.34 -7.75
C ILE A 179 -8.20 11.35 -8.82
N SER A 180 -8.95 12.44 -8.94
CA SER A 180 -8.63 13.50 -9.89
C SER A 180 -7.23 14.06 -9.69
N SER A 181 -6.49 14.24 -10.78
CA SER A 181 -5.22 14.98 -10.76
C SER A 181 -5.48 16.46 -10.45
N VAL A 182 -4.50 17.10 -9.82
CA VAL A 182 -4.59 18.49 -9.36
C VAL A 182 -3.48 19.33 -9.98
N ASN A 183 -3.82 20.56 -10.39
CA ASN A 183 -2.80 21.53 -10.81
C ASN A 183 -2.28 22.30 -9.59
N ILE A 184 -0.99 22.18 -9.34
CA ILE A 184 -0.30 22.95 -8.31
C ILE A 184 0.56 24.01 -8.98
N ILE A 185 0.29 25.27 -8.63
CA ILE A 185 1.10 26.41 -9.03
C ILE A 185 2.16 26.61 -7.94
N ALA A 186 3.42 26.57 -8.34
CA ALA A 186 4.51 26.90 -7.44
C ALA A 186 4.39 28.38 -7.04
N ASP A 187 4.35 28.67 -5.74
CA ASP A 187 4.34 30.06 -5.27
C ASP A 187 5.77 30.62 -5.37
N LEU A 188 6.13 31.06 -6.59
CA LEU A 188 7.41 31.67 -6.88
C LEU A 188 7.67 32.89 -5.99
N ALA A 189 6.64 33.60 -5.52
CA ALA A 189 6.83 34.74 -4.63
C ALA A 189 7.31 34.31 -3.23
N ILE A 190 6.74 33.23 -2.67
CA ILE A 190 7.21 32.66 -1.39
C ILE A 190 8.62 32.06 -1.55
N MET A 191 8.87 31.34 -2.64
CA MET A 191 10.20 30.76 -2.87
C MET A 191 11.26 31.85 -3.10
N ASN A 192 10.95 32.89 -3.86
CA ASN A 192 11.84 34.03 -4.06
C ASN A 192 12.01 34.83 -2.77
N ASP A 193 10.98 35.01 -1.94
CA ASP A 193 11.12 35.66 -0.61
C ASP A 193 11.99 34.82 0.34
N LEU A 194 11.88 33.49 0.31
CA LEU A 194 12.78 32.61 1.06
C LEU A 194 14.23 32.72 0.55
N ILE A 195 14.43 32.67 -0.76
CA ILE A 195 15.74 32.84 -1.40
C ILE A 195 16.32 34.22 -1.09
N ASP A 196 15.51 35.27 -1.18
CA ASP A 196 15.90 36.65 -0.87
C ASP A 196 16.22 36.81 0.61
N LYS A 197 15.49 36.16 1.52
CA LYS A 197 15.84 36.14 2.95
C LYS A 197 17.12 35.36 3.21
N ILE A 198 17.36 34.25 2.52
CA ILE A 198 18.59 33.45 2.66
C ILE A 198 19.80 34.19 2.09
N THR A 199 19.64 34.90 0.97
CA THR A 199 20.72 35.58 0.24
C THR A 199 20.98 37.00 0.76
N ASN A 200 19.93 37.74 1.12
CA ASN A 200 20.00 39.09 1.71
C ASN A 200 19.99 39.07 3.25
N LEU A 201 20.44 37.97 3.86
CA LEU A 201 20.80 37.89 5.29
C LEU A 201 21.88 38.92 5.60
N SER A 202 21.45 40.17 5.75
CA SER A 202 22.28 41.35 5.93
C SER A 202 22.79 41.40 7.37
N SER A 203 24.11 41.24 7.51
CA SER A 203 25.02 41.80 8.54
C SER A 203 24.69 41.69 10.04
N THR A 204 23.55 41.15 10.46
CA THR A 204 23.11 41.03 11.86
C THR A 204 23.07 39.57 12.36
N ILE A 205 23.31 38.59 11.48
CA ILE A 205 23.39 37.15 11.82
C ILE A 205 24.74 36.57 11.34
N THR A 206 25.84 37.25 11.63
CA THR A 206 27.18 36.65 11.51
C THR A 206 27.44 35.55 12.56
N ASP A 207 26.55 35.38 13.53
CA ASP A 207 26.68 34.39 14.60
C ASP A 207 26.07 33.03 14.27
N ASN A 208 25.30 32.91 13.18
CA ASN A 208 24.80 31.60 12.76
C ASN A 208 25.84 30.89 11.86
N PRO A 209 26.43 29.76 12.31
CA PRO A 209 27.46 29.06 11.55
C PRO A 209 26.97 28.54 10.19
N ILE A 210 25.68 28.22 10.04
CA ILE A 210 25.04 27.80 8.79
C ILE A 210 25.10 28.96 7.78
N VAL A 211 24.69 30.15 8.18
CA VAL A 211 24.69 31.34 7.32
C VAL A 211 26.12 31.70 6.90
N ARG A 212 27.10 31.59 7.80
CA ARG A 212 28.52 31.84 7.50
C ARG A 212 29.12 30.83 6.50
N LEU A 213 28.73 29.56 6.61
CA LEU A 213 29.17 28.53 5.67
C LEU A 213 28.54 28.75 4.29
N LEU A 214 27.26 29.13 4.22
CA LEU A 214 26.56 29.49 2.98
C LEU A 214 27.14 30.76 2.33
N SER A 215 27.47 31.77 3.13
CA SER A 215 28.05 33.04 2.65
C SER A 215 29.55 32.95 2.35
N SER A 216 30.20 31.82 2.63
CA SER A 216 31.65 31.66 2.45
C SER A 216 32.08 31.69 0.98
N GLY A 217 31.15 31.47 0.05
CA GLY A 217 31.42 31.34 -1.39
C GLY A 217 32.21 30.07 -1.76
N ASN A 218 32.59 29.23 -0.79
CA ASN A 218 33.30 27.99 -1.04
C ASN A 218 32.30 26.91 -1.47
N GLN A 219 32.26 26.63 -2.77
CA GLN A 219 31.32 25.69 -3.37
C GLN A 219 31.36 24.28 -2.75
N ASN A 220 32.54 23.81 -2.31
CA ASN A 220 32.64 22.52 -1.64
C ASN A 220 31.98 22.56 -0.26
N VAL A 221 32.21 23.61 0.51
CA VAL A 221 31.57 23.79 1.84
C VAL A 221 30.06 23.94 1.71
N VAL A 222 29.62 24.79 0.78
CA VAL A 222 28.19 25.02 0.51
C VAL A 222 27.52 23.73 0.00
N GLY A 223 28.16 23.02 -0.92
CA GLY A 223 27.64 21.76 -1.47
C GLY A 223 27.51 20.66 -0.40
N GLN A 224 28.55 20.44 0.40
CA GLN A 224 28.51 19.44 1.49
C GLN A 224 27.44 19.77 2.53
N MET A 225 27.23 21.05 2.80
CA MET A 225 26.20 21.50 3.72
C MET A 225 24.80 21.24 3.19
N PHE A 226 24.51 21.53 1.92
CA PHE A 226 23.22 21.19 1.31
C PHE A 226 22.96 19.68 1.29
N ILE A 227 23.99 18.88 0.99
CA ILE A 227 23.88 17.42 1.04
C ILE A 227 23.53 16.97 2.46
N SER A 228 24.22 17.49 3.48
CA SER A 228 23.97 17.13 4.89
C SER A 228 22.55 17.52 5.34
N LEU A 229 22.09 18.72 4.98
CA LEU A 229 20.72 19.17 5.29
C LEU A 229 19.66 18.33 4.59
N SER A 230 19.88 17.98 3.31
CA SER A 230 18.98 17.10 2.56
C SER A 230 18.92 15.71 3.20
N GLN A 231 20.05 15.16 3.66
CA GLN A 231 20.09 13.88 4.36
C GLN A 231 19.30 13.94 5.67
N GLU A 232 19.46 14.98 6.48
CA GLU A 232 18.68 15.16 7.71
C GLU A 232 17.18 15.32 7.46
N PHE A 233 16.78 16.09 6.44
CA PHE A 233 15.37 16.19 6.06
C PHE A 233 14.80 14.85 5.57
N ASN A 234 15.58 14.09 4.79
CA ASN A 234 15.18 12.75 4.35
C ASN A 234 15.04 11.80 5.53
N GLN A 235 15.98 11.83 6.48
CA GLN A 235 15.91 11.01 7.71
C GLN A 235 14.68 11.36 8.54
N MET A 236 14.47 12.65 8.79
CA MET A 236 13.31 13.14 9.56
C MET A 236 11.98 12.78 8.89
N ASN A 237 11.93 12.85 7.55
CA ASN A 237 10.76 12.42 6.80
C ASN A 237 10.52 10.92 6.93
N ASN A 238 11.56 10.09 6.79
CA ASN A 238 11.46 8.64 6.95
C ASN A 238 11.01 8.26 8.37
N ASP A 239 11.56 8.89 9.41
CA ASP A 239 11.14 8.65 10.80
C ASP A 239 9.67 9.01 11.04
N ASN A 240 9.17 10.07 10.38
CA ASN A 240 7.76 10.46 10.44
C ASN A 240 6.87 9.46 9.68
N LEU A 241 7.34 8.95 8.55
CA LEU A 241 6.66 7.89 7.81
C LEU A 241 6.60 6.62 8.66
N ASP A 242 7.72 6.15 9.21
CA ASP A 242 7.77 4.93 10.02
C ASP A 242 6.81 4.97 11.21
N LYS A 243 6.67 6.12 11.89
CA LYS A 243 5.67 6.32 12.95
C LYS A 243 4.22 6.29 12.46
N ALA A 244 4.00 6.63 11.19
CA ALA A 244 2.66 6.64 10.58
C ALA A 244 2.22 5.24 10.11
N ILE A 245 3.17 4.39 9.72
CA ILE A 245 2.93 3.01 9.26
C ILE A 245 3.10 1.94 10.35
N SER A 246 3.64 2.28 11.53
CA SER A 246 3.74 1.39 12.71
C SER A 246 2.46 1.37 13.54
#